data_AF-A0A2L0C159-F1
#
_entry.id   AF-A0A2L0C159-F1
#
_cell.length_a   1.000
_cell.length_b   1.000
_cell.length_c   1.000
_cell.angle_alpha   90.00
_cell.angle_beta   90.00
_cell.angle_gamma   90.00
#
_symmetry.space_group_name_H-M   'P 1'
#
loop_
_entity.id
_entity.type
_entity.pdbx_description
1 polymer ?
#
loop_
_entity_poly.entity_id
_entity_poly.type
_entity_poly.pdbx_seq_one_letter_code
_entity_poly.pdbx_strand_id
1 'polypeptide(L)'
;DEESWIKEKKLLVGSDDYGRDLTGVQNLKKKHKRLEAELGSHEPAIQAVQEAGEKLMDVSNLGVPEIEQRLKALNLAWSELKQLASTRGQKLDESHTYQQFLAKVEEEEAWISEKQQLLSVEDYGDTMAAVQGLLKKHDAFETDFQAHQDRCNHINQDGQKLVSEGNHHADSIHQRCQQLQAKLDHLAALAAKRKAKLVDNSAYLQF
;
A
#
# COMPACT_ATOMS: atom_id res chain seq x y z
N ASP A 1 -3.00 -18.31 33.63
CA ASP A 1 -2.61 -19.58 33.00
C ASP A 1 -2.31 -19.34 31.52
N GLU A 2 -1.71 -20.31 30.83
CA GLU A 2 -1.31 -20.19 29.43
C GLU A 2 -2.47 -20.01 28.46
N GLU A 3 -3.61 -20.66 28.70
CA GLU A 3 -4.79 -20.56 27.85
C GLU A 3 -5.40 -19.15 27.92
N SER A 4 -5.45 -18.56 29.11
CA SER A 4 -5.92 -17.17 29.31
C SER A 4 -5.01 -16.17 28.60
N TRP A 5 -3.70 -16.36 28.68
CA TRP A 5 -2.74 -15.51 27.97
C TRP A 5 -2.88 -15.64 26.45
N ILE A 6 -3.03 -16.86 25.91
CA ILE A 6 -3.27 -17.09 24.47
C ILE A 6 -4.57 -16.40 24.03
N LYS A 7 -5.66 -16.53 24.80
CA LYS A 7 -6.94 -15.88 24.51
C LYS A 7 -6.81 -14.35 24.46
N GLU A 8 -6.09 -13.75 25.40
CA GLU A 8 -5.80 -12.32 25.39
C GLU A 8 -5.04 -11.90 24.12
N LYS A 9 -3.96 -12.62 23.78
CA LYS A 9 -3.16 -12.29 22.58
C LYS A 9 -3.93 -12.51 21.29
N LYS A 10 -4.81 -13.52 21.22
CA LYS A 10 -5.72 -13.72 20.08
C LYS A 10 -6.60 -12.50 19.80
N LEU A 11 -7.09 -11.81 20.83
CA LEU A 11 -7.86 -10.58 20.66
C LEU A 11 -7.02 -9.45 20.07
N LEU A 12 -5.75 -9.35 20.45
CA LEU A 12 -4.83 -8.31 19.94
C LEU A 12 -4.44 -8.55 18.48
N VAL A 13 -4.17 -9.80 18.09
CA VAL A 13 -3.83 -10.15 16.70
C VAL A 13 -5.05 -10.20 15.78
N GLY A 14 -6.26 -10.33 16.33
CA GLY A 14 -7.50 -10.40 15.56
C GLY A 14 -8.00 -9.06 15.01
N SER A 15 -7.30 -7.95 15.26
CA SER A 15 -7.66 -6.66 14.69
C SER A 15 -7.52 -6.66 13.15
N ASP A 16 -8.48 -6.07 12.45
CA ASP A 16 -8.42 -5.79 11.01
C ASP A 16 -8.01 -4.33 10.70
N ASP A 17 -7.48 -3.61 11.69
CA ASP A 17 -6.84 -2.31 11.43
C ASP A 17 -5.43 -2.53 10.90
N TYR A 18 -5.22 -2.11 9.64
CA TYR A 18 -3.94 -2.18 8.93
C TYR A 18 -3.34 -0.80 8.61
N GLY A 19 -3.94 0.27 9.13
CA GLY A 19 -3.48 1.65 8.94
C GLY A 19 -4.02 2.34 7.69
N ARG A 20 -4.25 3.65 7.80
CA ARG A 20 -4.84 4.48 6.73
C ARG A 20 -3.84 5.35 5.98
N ASP A 21 -2.63 5.47 6.50
CA ASP A 21 -1.52 6.23 5.94
C ASP A 21 -0.18 5.53 6.29
N LEU A 22 0.91 6.00 5.68
CA LEU A 22 2.27 5.48 5.90
C LEU A 22 2.70 5.48 7.36
N THR A 23 2.37 6.52 8.11
CA THR A 23 2.77 6.65 9.52
C THR A 23 1.98 5.66 10.38
N GLY A 24 0.67 5.54 10.15
CA GLY A 24 -0.23 4.63 10.81
C GLY A 24 0.20 3.18 10.65
N VAL A 25 0.41 2.72 9.41
CA VAL A 25 0.83 1.34 9.14
C VAL A 25 2.22 1.04 9.72
N GLN A 26 3.17 1.98 9.66
CA GLN A 26 4.49 1.81 10.27
C GLN A 26 4.40 1.66 11.80
N ASN A 27 3.52 2.44 12.45
CA ASN A 27 3.29 2.33 13.89
C ASN A 27 2.65 0.99 14.25
N LEU A 28 1.68 0.52 13.46
CA LEU A 28 1.07 -0.80 13.65
C LEU A 28 2.08 -1.93 13.45
N LYS A 29 2.95 -1.86 12.42
CA LYS A 29 4.05 -2.81 12.22
C LYS A 29 5.01 -2.84 13.40
N LYS A 30 5.40 -1.69 13.94
CA LYS A 30 6.26 -1.62 15.13
C LYS A 30 5.59 -2.28 16.34
N LYS A 31 4.29 -2.05 16.56
CA LYS A 31 3.53 -2.71 17.63
C LYS A 31 3.44 -4.22 17.40
N HIS A 32 3.20 -4.65 16.16
CA HIS A 32 3.09 -6.06 15.80
C HIS A 32 4.42 -6.81 16.01
N LYS A 33 5.55 -6.21 15.62
CA LYS A 33 6.88 -6.78 15.90
C LYS A 33 7.16 -7.00 17.38
N ARG A 34 6.65 -6.13 18.26
CA ARG A 34 6.73 -6.34 19.72
C ARG A 34 5.89 -7.55 20.14
N LEU A 35 4.69 -7.67 19.60
CA LEU A 35 3.83 -8.83 19.84
C LEU A 35 4.50 -10.13 19.36
N GLU A 36 5.10 -10.16 18.16
CA GLU A 36 5.83 -11.34 17.66
C GLU A 36 7.01 -11.70 18.57
N ALA A 37 7.74 -10.71 19.09
CA ALA A 37 8.80 -10.94 20.06
C ALA A 37 8.26 -11.49 21.39
N GLU A 38 7.11 -10.99 21.87
CA GLU A 38 6.42 -11.56 23.04
C GLU A 38 6.05 -13.03 22.79
N LEU A 39 5.47 -13.37 21.64
CA LEU A 39 5.16 -14.76 21.28
C LEU A 39 6.41 -15.65 21.30
N GLY A 40 7.50 -15.18 20.67
CA GLY A 40 8.77 -15.91 20.66
C GLY A 40 9.35 -16.11 22.06
N SER A 41 9.24 -15.11 22.93
CA SER A 41 9.70 -15.20 24.33
C SER A 41 8.84 -16.15 25.19
N HIS A 42 7.59 -16.37 24.78
CA HIS A 42 6.62 -17.19 25.52
C HIS A 42 6.60 -18.66 25.07
N GLU A 43 7.12 -18.96 23.88
CA GLU A 43 7.22 -20.32 23.33
C GLU A 43 7.86 -21.33 24.32
N PRO A 44 8.95 -21.02 25.05
CA PRO A 44 9.53 -21.96 26.02
C PRO A 44 8.58 -22.32 27.18
N ALA A 45 7.72 -21.40 27.61
CA ALA A 45 6.75 -21.66 28.67
C ALA A 45 5.65 -22.63 28.19
N ILE A 46 5.17 -22.45 26.96
CA ILE A 46 4.23 -23.37 26.31
C ILE A 46 4.86 -24.77 26.18
N GLN A 47 6.11 -24.85 25.72
CA GLN A 47 6.85 -26.10 25.61
C GLN A 47 7.03 -26.80 26.96
N ALA A 48 7.34 -26.05 28.02
CA ALA A 48 7.46 -26.61 29.36
C ALA A 48 6.14 -27.23 29.88
N VAL A 49 4.99 -26.62 29.59
CA VAL A 49 3.67 -27.18 29.93
C VAL A 49 3.38 -28.44 29.12
N GLN A 50 3.73 -28.46 27.83
CA GLN A 50 3.61 -29.63 26.96
C GLN A 50 4.43 -30.80 27.50
N GLU A 51 5.73 -30.59 27.74
CA GLU A 51 6.64 -31.62 28.26
C GLU A 51 6.22 -32.13 29.64
N ALA A 52 5.75 -31.24 30.53
CA ALA A 52 5.28 -31.64 31.85
C ALA A 52 4.01 -32.50 31.76
N GLY A 53 3.08 -32.16 30.87
CA GLY A 53 1.87 -32.94 30.64
C GLY A 53 2.18 -34.32 30.04
N GLU A 54 3.09 -34.40 29.07
CA GLU A 54 3.57 -35.67 28.50
C GLU A 54 4.20 -36.57 29.56
N LYS A 55 5.16 -36.03 30.34
CA LYS A 55 5.79 -36.78 31.44
C LYS A 55 4.78 -37.28 32.47
N LEU A 56 3.74 -36.49 32.78
CA LEU A 56 2.71 -36.86 33.74
C LEU A 56 1.87 -38.05 33.25
N MET A 57 1.59 -38.10 31.94
CA MET A 57 0.90 -39.23 31.31
C MET A 57 1.75 -40.50 31.27
N ASP A 58 3.08 -40.38 31.20
CA ASP A 58 3.99 -41.53 31.22
C ASP A 58 4.12 -42.17 32.62
N VAL A 59 4.05 -41.37 33.68
CA VAL A 59 4.27 -41.84 35.06
C VAL A 59 2.99 -42.16 35.83
N SER A 60 1.81 -41.78 35.33
CA SER A 60 0.52 -41.93 36.01
C SER A 60 -0.61 -42.29 35.06
N ASN A 61 -1.39 -43.32 35.39
CA ASN A 61 -2.62 -43.66 34.66
C ASN A 61 -3.85 -42.83 35.09
N LEU A 62 -3.73 -41.99 36.12
CA LEU A 62 -4.83 -41.17 36.61
C LEU A 62 -4.96 -39.89 35.77
N GLY A 63 -6.17 -39.62 35.25
CA GLY A 63 -6.47 -38.37 34.56
C GLY A 63 -5.85 -38.21 33.16
N VAL A 64 -5.24 -39.26 32.60
CA VAL A 64 -4.62 -39.24 31.26
C VAL A 64 -5.55 -38.68 30.18
N PRO A 65 -6.84 -39.09 30.07
CA PRO A 65 -7.73 -38.55 29.04
C PRO A 65 -7.96 -37.03 29.18
N GLU A 66 -8.01 -36.52 30.41
CA GLU A 66 -8.20 -35.10 30.68
C GLU A 66 -6.92 -34.30 30.36
N ILE A 67 -5.75 -34.81 30.74
CA ILE A 67 -4.45 -34.20 30.43
C ILE A 67 -4.26 -34.13 28.91
N GLU A 68 -4.51 -35.24 28.20
CA GLU A 68 -4.41 -35.31 26.75
C GLU A 68 -5.33 -34.29 26.07
N GLN A 69 -6.58 -34.18 26.52
CA GLN A 69 -7.53 -33.21 25.98
C GLN A 69 -7.06 -31.77 26.18
N ARG A 70 -6.53 -31.44 27.36
CA ARG A 70 -6.01 -30.09 27.67
C ARG A 70 -4.77 -29.75 26.86
N LEU A 71 -3.83 -30.68 26.70
CA LEU A 71 -2.66 -30.49 25.84
C LEU A 71 -3.05 -30.28 24.38
N LYS A 72 -3.99 -31.06 23.85
CA LYS A 72 -4.52 -30.88 22.50
C LYS A 72 -5.13 -29.48 22.33
N ALA A 73 -5.94 -29.03 23.29
CA ALA A 73 -6.54 -27.70 23.26
C ALA A 73 -5.49 -26.58 23.31
N LEU A 74 -4.47 -26.70 24.18
CA LEU A 74 -3.36 -25.76 24.26
C LEU A 74 -2.58 -25.67 22.94
N ASN A 75 -2.24 -26.82 22.36
CA ASN A 75 -1.48 -26.90 21.10
C ASN A 75 -2.24 -26.27 19.94
N LEU A 76 -3.53 -26.57 19.82
CA LEU A 76 -4.39 -25.96 18.82
C LEU A 76 -4.46 -24.44 19.02
N ALA A 77 -4.72 -23.99 20.25
CA ALA A 77 -4.85 -22.57 20.55
C ALA A 77 -3.55 -21.79 20.28
N TRP A 78 -2.40 -22.38 20.61
CA TRP A 78 -1.07 -21.81 20.36
C TRP A 78 -0.75 -21.74 18.86
N SER A 79 -1.01 -22.82 18.13
CA SER A 79 -0.83 -22.86 16.67
C SER A 79 -1.69 -21.80 15.96
N GLU A 80 -2.97 -21.71 16.31
CA GLU A 80 -3.88 -20.70 15.77
C GLU A 80 -3.41 -19.27 16.06
N LEU A 81 -2.90 -19.00 17.27
CA LEU A 81 -2.36 -17.68 17.61
C LEU A 81 -1.15 -17.33 16.74
N LYS A 82 -0.22 -18.27 16.52
CA LYS A 82 0.93 -18.06 15.63
C LYS A 82 0.51 -17.81 14.19
N GLN A 83 -0.48 -18.57 13.69
CA GLN A 83 -1.01 -18.37 12.35
C GLN A 83 -1.69 -17.01 12.18
N LEU A 84 -2.51 -16.59 13.15
CA LEU A 84 -3.15 -15.27 13.16
C LEU A 84 -2.12 -14.15 13.20
N ALA A 85 -1.08 -14.29 14.04
CA ALA A 85 0.01 -13.33 14.11
C ALA A 85 0.73 -13.21 12.77
N SER A 86 1.15 -14.33 12.18
CA SER A 86 1.81 -14.37 10.86
C SER A 86 0.94 -13.75 9.76
N THR A 87 -0.34 -14.09 9.71
CA THR A 87 -1.29 -13.53 8.72
C THR A 87 -1.44 -12.01 8.89
N ARG A 88 -1.54 -11.53 10.13
CA ARG A 88 -1.60 -10.09 10.41
C ARG A 88 -0.31 -9.39 10.04
N GLY A 89 0.85 -9.98 10.31
CA GLY A 89 2.15 -9.46 9.90
C GLY A 89 2.23 -9.26 8.38
N GLN A 90 1.85 -10.29 7.62
CA GLN A 90 1.79 -10.24 6.16
C GLN A 90 0.85 -9.12 5.67
N LYS A 91 -0.37 -9.01 6.20
CA LYS A 91 -1.30 -7.94 5.82
C LYS A 91 -0.77 -6.54 6.20
N LEU A 92 -0.06 -6.40 7.31
CA LEU A 92 0.57 -5.11 7.65
C LEU A 92 1.72 -4.77 6.68
N ASP A 93 2.47 -5.76 6.20
CA ASP A 93 3.48 -5.57 5.15
C ASP A 93 2.85 -5.16 3.81
N GLU A 94 1.79 -5.85 3.40
CA GLU A 94 0.99 -5.52 2.19
C GLU A 94 0.36 -4.12 2.29
N SER A 95 -0.17 -3.74 3.45
CA SER A 95 -0.70 -2.38 3.65
C SER A 95 0.41 -1.33 3.62
N HIS A 96 1.61 -1.65 4.10
CA HIS A 96 2.73 -0.71 4.03
C HIS A 96 3.14 -0.43 2.59
N THR A 97 3.29 -1.46 1.76
CA THR A 97 3.63 -1.29 0.35
C THR A 97 2.50 -0.61 -0.43
N TYR A 98 1.25 -0.92 -0.11
CA TYR A 98 0.08 -0.22 -0.65
C TYR A 98 0.10 1.29 -0.33
N GLN A 99 0.38 1.67 0.92
CA GLN A 99 0.45 3.08 1.31
C GLN A 99 1.63 3.81 0.66
N GLN A 100 2.75 3.13 0.38
CA GLN A 100 3.85 3.70 -0.40
C GLN A 100 3.44 3.94 -1.85
N PHE A 101 2.71 3.00 -2.45
CA PHE A 101 2.13 3.15 -3.78
C PHE A 101 1.15 4.34 -3.83
N LEU A 102 0.22 4.44 -2.88
CA LEU A 102 -0.74 5.55 -2.82
C LEU A 102 -0.05 6.91 -2.73
N ALA A 103 0.99 7.06 -1.91
CA ALA A 103 1.72 8.31 -1.79
C ALA A 103 2.33 8.75 -3.14
N LYS A 104 2.88 7.80 -3.92
CA LYS A 104 3.38 8.09 -5.28
C LYS A 104 2.25 8.49 -6.24
N VAL A 105 1.10 7.81 -6.17
CA VAL A 105 -0.08 8.17 -6.98
C VAL A 105 -0.55 9.58 -6.66
N GLU A 106 -0.67 9.93 -5.38
CA GLU A 106 -1.13 11.24 -4.92
C GLU A 106 -0.17 12.38 -5.34
N GLU A 107 1.14 12.13 -5.29
CA GLU A 107 2.15 13.08 -5.78
C GLU A 107 1.95 13.39 -7.28
N GLU A 108 1.84 12.35 -8.10
CA GLU A 108 1.61 12.53 -9.54
C GLU A 108 0.23 13.13 -9.84
N GLU A 109 -0.82 12.73 -9.13
CA GLU A 109 -2.15 13.32 -9.30
C GLU A 109 -2.19 14.82 -8.94
N ALA A 110 -1.45 15.24 -7.91
CA ALA A 110 -1.33 16.64 -7.53
C ALA A 110 -0.63 17.45 -8.64
N TRP A 111 0.49 16.93 -9.16
CA TRP A 111 1.18 17.56 -10.29
C TRP A 111 0.29 17.66 -11.53
N ILE A 112 -0.39 16.56 -11.90
CA ILE A 112 -1.30 16.54 -13.04
C ILE A 112 -2.40 17.59 -12.87
N SER A 113 -3.01 17.67 -11.69
CA SER A 113 -4.10 18.61 -11.41
C SER A 113 -3.62 20.06 -11.51
N GLU A 114 -2.42 20.37 -11.00
CA GLU A 114 -1.80 21.69 -11.14
C GLU A 114 -1.60 22.05 -12.63
N LYS A 115 -1.06 21.13 -13.43
CA LYS A 115 -0.81 21.39 -14.86
C LYS A 115 -2.09 21.46 -15.69
N GLN A 116 -3.12 20.70 -15.35
CA GLN A 116 -4.44 20.82 -15.97
C GLN A 116 -5.02 22.23 -15.76
N GLN A 117 -4.90 22.77 -14.54
CA GLN A 117 -5.33 24.15 -14.26
C GLN A 117 -4.53 25.17 -15.07
N LEU A 118 -3.20 25.04 -15.14
CA LEU A 118 -2.36 25.95 -15.92
C LEU A 118 -2.70 25.93 -17.42
N LEU A 119 -2.94 24.75 -18.00
CA LEU A 119 -3.27 24.62 -19.43
C LEU A 119 -4.68 25.10 -19.78
N SER A 120 -5.59 25.18 -18.79
CA SER A 120 -6.95 25.67 -18.99
C SER A 120 -7.04 27.18 -19.30
N VAL A 121 -5.96 27.93 -19.03
CA VAL A 121 -5.89 29.38 -19.32
C VAL A 121 -5.73 29.61 -20.81
N GLU A 122 -6.74 30.19 -21.46
CA GLU A 122 -6.73 30.51 -22.90
C GLU A 122 -5.95 31.80 -23.20
N ASP A 123 -4.62 31.74 -23.06
CA ASP A 123 -3.68 32.77 -23.54
C ASP A 123 -2.78 32.18 -24.64
N TYR A 124 -2.83 32.81 -25.82
CA TYR A 124 -2.09 32.40 -27.02
C TYR A 124 -1.13 33.49 -27.53
N GLY A 125 -1.06 34.65 -26.88
CA GLY A 125 -0.26 35.79 -27.29
C GLY A 125 -0.87 36.63 -28.42
N ASP A 126 -0.58 37.93 -28.43
CA ASP A 126 -1.10 38.92 -29.39
C ASP A 126 -0.02 39.44 -30.36
N THR A 127 1.24 39.06 -30.15
CA THR A 127 2.39 39.45 -30.97
C THR A 127 3.26 38.23 -31.29
N MET A 128 4.04 38.32 -32.38
CA MET A 128 4.97 37.26 -32.77
C MET A 128 5.93 36.87 -31.63
N ALA A 129 6.46 37.86 -30.91
CA ALA A 129 7.34 37.61 -29.78
C ALA A 129 6.62 36.89 -28.62
N ALA A 130 5.37 37.27 -28.33
CA ALA A 130 4.57 36.64 -27.26
C ALA A 130 4.26 35.18 -27.57
N VAL A 131 3.76 34.85 -28.77
CA VAL A 131 3.41 33.47 -29.14
C VAL A 131 4.63 32.56 -29.20
N GLN A 132 5.78 33.07 -29.69
CA GLN A 132 7.04 32.31 -29.67
C GLN A 132 7.53 32.04 -28.24
N GLY A 133 7.38 33.01 -27.34
CA GLY A 133 7.65 32.82 -25.91
C GLY A 133 6.74 31.77 -25.27
N LEU A 134 5.45 31.75 -25.61
CA LEU A 134 4.49 30.75 -25.13
C LEU A 134 4.77 29.35 -25.69
N LEU A 135 5.13 29.23 -26.97
CA LEU A 135 5.56 27.97 -27.58
C LEU A 135 6.78 27.39 -26.86
N LYS A 136 7.81 28.22 -26.61
CA LYS A 136 9.00 27.79 -25.87
C LYS A 136 8.67 27.30 -24.45
N LYS A 137 7.74 27.97 -23.75
CA LYS A 137 7.26 27.52 -22.44
C LYS A 137 6.50 26.19 -22.55
N HIS A 138 5.75 25.99 -23.63
CA HIS A 138 5.02 24.76 -23.88
C HIS A 138 5.94 23.59 -24.18
N ASP A 139 7.00 23.78 -24.96
CA ASP A 139 8.01 22.75 -25.23
C ASP A 139 8.73 22.30 -23.94
N ALA A 140 9.02 23.25 -23.05
CA ALA A 140 9.52 22.93 -21.70
C ALA A 140 8.52 22.09 -20.89
N PHE A 141 7.24 22.47 -20.90
CA PHE A 141 6.18 21.67 -20.28
C PHE A 141 6.09 20.25 -20.88
N GLU A 142 6.19 20.08 -22.20
CA GLU A 142 6.15 18.76 -22.84
C GLU A 142 7.34 17.87 -22.42
N THR A 143 8.51 18.48 -22.20
CA THR A 143 9.69 17.78 -21.68
C THR A 143 9.43 17.26 -20.26
N ASP A 144 8.90 18.11 -19.38
CA ASP A 144 8.52 17.72 -18.02
C ASP A 144 7.42 16.65 -18.05
N PHE A 145 6.42 16.82 -18.92
CA PHE A 145 5.30 15.90 -19.06
C PHE A 145 5.76 14.49 -19.42
N GLN A 146 6.73 14.35 -20.34
CA GLN A 146 7.28 13.02 -20.68
C GLN A 146 7.87 12.31 -19.44
N ALA A 147 8.61 13.03 -18.59
CA ALA A 147 9.17 12.45 -17.37
C ALA A 147 8.08 12.01 -16.36
N HIS A 148 6.98 12.75 -16.28
CA HIS A 148 5.82 12.38 -15.45
C HIS A 148 5.03 11.20 -16.03
N GLN A 149 4.90 11.11 -17.36
CA GLN A 149 4.31 9.94 -18.02
C GLN A 149 5.11 8.67 -17.70
N ASP A 150 6.44 8.73 -17.77
CA ASP A 150 7.29 7.60 -17.42
C ASP A 150 7.14 7.20 -15.95
N ARG A 151 7.03 8.16 -15.02
CA ARG A 151 6.75 7.86 -13.61
C ARG A 151 5.38 7.22 -13.41
N CYS A 152 4.33 7.72 -14.05
CA CYS A 152 3.00 7.12 -13.99
C CYS A 152 3.00 5.68 -14.53
N ASN A 153 3.75 5.41 -15.60
CA ASN A 153 3.92 4.06 -16.14
C ASN A 153 4.60 3.12 -15.11
N HIS A 154 5.66 3.58 -14.44
CA HIS A 154 6.30 2.81 -13.37
C HIS A 154 5.36 2.58 -12.18
N ILE A 155 4.59 3.59 -11.76
CA ILE A 155 3.60 3.45 -10.68
C ILE A 155 2.53 2.41 -11.06
N ASN A 156 2.07 2.40 -12.31
CA ASN A 156 1.13 1.40 -12.79
C ASN A 156 1.73 -0.02 -12.78
N GLN A 157 3.00 -0.17 -13.15
CA GLN A 157 3.71 -1.44 -13.06
C GLN A 157 3.89 -1.91 -11.61
N ASP A 158 4.28 -1.00 -10.71
CA ASP A 158 4.35 -1.25 -9.26
C ASP A 158 2.98 -1.73 -8.73
N GLY A 159 1.90 -1.05 -9.12
CA GLY A 159 0.53 -1.43 -8.75
C GLY A 159 0.13 -2.83 -9.25
N GLN A 160 0.39 -3.13 -10.53
CA GLN A 160 0.13 -4.46 -11.09
C GLN A 160 0.94 -5.55 -10.37
N LYS A 161 2.18 -5.25 -10.00
CA LYS A 161 3.02 -6.17 -9.21
C LYS A 161 2.38 -6.46 -7.85
N LEU A 162 1.94 -5.44 -7.12
CA LEU A 162 1.26 -5.61 -5.83
C LEU A 162 0.00 -6.50 -5.95
N VAL A 163 -0.78 -6.30 -7.02
CA VAL A 163 -1.95 -7.16 -7.31
C VAL A 163 -1.51 -8.59 -7.56
N SER A 164 -0.48 -8.82 -8.38
CA SER A 164 0.02 -10.16 -8.71
C SER A 164 0.58 -10.90 -7.50
N GLU A 165 1.11 -10.16 -6.52
CA GLU A 165 1.61 -10.69 -5.24
C GLU A 165 0.48 -10.97 -4.23
N GLY A 166 -0.78 -10.70 -4.60
CA GLY A 166 -1.95 -11.03 -3.77
C GLY A 166 -2.28 -9.98 -2.69
N ASN A 167 -1.85 -8.73 -2.86
CA ASN A 167 -2.13 -7.66 -1.90
C ASN A 167 -3.65 -7.53 -1.64
N HIS A 168 -4.06 -7.50 -0.37
CA HIS A 168 -5.48 -7.40 0.00
C HIS A 168 -6.19 -6.09 -0.40
N HIS A 169 -5.46 -5.10 -0.95
CA HIS A 169 -6.02 -3.87 -1.54
C HIS A 169 -6.14 -3.92 -3.07
N ALA A 170 -6.13 -5.11 -3.69
CA ALA A 170 -6.08 -5.27 -5.15
C ALA A 170 -7.11 -4.42 -5.93
N ASP A 171 -8.37 -4.40 -5.49
CA ASP A 171 -9.43 -3.62 -6.15
C ASP A 171 -9.13 -2.11 -6.12
N SER A 172 -8.73 -1.61 -4.95
CA SER A 172 -8.33 -0.21 -4.78
C SER A 172 -7.11 0.13 -5.64
N ILE A 173 -6.11 -0.75 -5.71
CA ILE A 173 -4.92 -0.54 -6.53
C ILE A 173 -5.32 -0.42 -8.01
N HIS A 174 -6.13 -1.34 -8.53
CA HIS A 174 -6.64 -1.26 -9.90
C HIS A 174 -7.38 0.04 -10.18
N GLN A 175 -8.28 0.43 -9.28
CA GLN A 175 -9.05 1.66 -9.42
C GLN A 175 -8.13 2.90 -9.47
N ARG A 176 -7.12 2.97 -8.59
CA ARG A 176 -6.18 4.10 -8.53
C ARG A 176 -5.29 4.15 -9.78
N CYS A 177 -4.81 3.02 -10.30
CA CYS A 177 -4.09 2.97 -11.57
C CYS A 177 -4.93 3.48 -12.75
N GLN A 178 -6.19 3.05 -12.85
CA GLN A 178 -7.11 3.51 -13.90
C GLN A 178 -7.38 5.02 -13.80
N GLN A 179 -7.60 5.53 -12.58
CA GLN A 179 -7.81 6.96 -12.34
C GLN A 179 -6.60 7.81 -12.69
N LEU A 180 -5.40 7.37 -12.29
CA LEU A 180 -4.15 8.05 -12.64
C LEU A 180 -3.96 8.11 -14.16
N GLN A 181 -4.18 7.00 -14.85
CA GLN A 181 -4.08 6.94 -16.31
C GLN A 181 -5.08 7.88 -16.99
N ALA A 182 -6.34 7.88 -16.56
CA ALA A 182 -7.36 8.76 -17.13
C ALA A 182 -7.03 10.25 -16.95
N LYS A 183 -6.48 10.63 -15.79
CA LYS A 183 -6.01 12.00 -15.53
C LYS A 183 -4.83 12.39 -16.43
N LEU A 184 -3.90 11.46 -16.64
CA LEU A 184 -2.74 11.66 -17.50
C LEU A 184 -3.15 11.83 -18.97
N ASP A 185 -4.06 10.98 -19.45
CA ASP A 185 -4.61 11.06 -20.81
C ASP A 185 -5.37 12.38 -21.03
N HIS A 186 -6.11 12.85 -20.02
CA HIS A 186 -6.77 14.14 -20.07
C HIS A 186 -5.77 15.30 -20.18
N LEU A 187 -4.69 15.27 -19.39
CA LEU A 187 -3.63 16.28 -19.46
C LEU A 187 -2.93 16.27 -20.83
N ALA A 188 -2.67 15.09 -21.40
CA ALA A 188 -2.13 14.96 -22.75
C ALA A 188 -3.03 15.62 -23.80
N ALA A 189 -4.35 15.40 -23.71
CA ALA A 189 -5.31 16.00 -24.63
C ALA A 189 -5.35 17.54 -24.52
N LEU A 190 -5.29 18.08 -23.30
CA LEU A 190 -5.21 19.53 -23.07
C LEU A 190 -3.92 20.12 -23.65
N ALA A 191 -2.80 19.44 -23.43
CA ALA A 191 -1.50 19.85 -23.96
C ALA A 191 -1.51 19.90 -25.50
N ALA A 192 -1.97 18.83 -26.16
CA ALA A 192 -2.08 18.77 -27.61
C ALA A 192 -2.99 19.88 -28.18
N LYS A 193 -4.15 20.11 -27.55
CA LYS A 193 -5.07 21.19 -27.94
C LYS A 193 -4.39 22.56 -27.81
N ARG A 194 -3.69 22.83 -26.71
CA ARG A 194 -3.00 24.09 -26.50
C ARG A 194 -1.89 24.31 -27.53
N LYS A 195 -1.10 23.28 -27.82
CA LYS A 195 -0.04 23.34 -28.83
C LYS A 195 -0.59 23.71 -30.20
N ALA A 196 -1.67 23.04 -30.63
CA ALA A 196 -2.32 23.35 -31.90
C ALA A 196 -2.74 24.83 -31.97
N LYS A 197 -3.36 25.36 -30.92
CA LYS A 197 -3.77 26.78 -30.86
C LYS A 197 -2.61 27.77 -30.90
N LEU A 198 -1.50 27.46 -30.22
CA LEU A 198 -0.30 28.30 -30.25
C LEU A 198 0.34 28.30 -31.65
N VAL A 199 0.41 27.14 -32.30
CA VAL A 199 0.94 27.01 -33.66
C VAL A 199 0.05 27.75 -34.67
N ASP A 200 -1.27 27.57 -34.59
CA ASP A 200 -2.23 28.27 -35.46
C ASP A 200 -2.11 29.80 -35.30
N ASN A 201 -2.04 30.29 -34.06
CA ASN A 201 -1.89 31.72 -33.79
C ASN A 201 -0.52 32.26 -34.28
N SER A 202 0.55 31.47 -34.11
CA SER A 202 1.85 31.83 -34.66
C SER A 202 1.83 31.93 -36.18
N ALA A 203 1.13 31.04 -36.87
CA ALA A 203 0.98 31.12 -38.32
C ALA A 203 0.17 32.35 -38.74
N TYR A 204 -0.93 32.67 -38.04
CA TYR A 204 -1.73 33.86 -38.29
C TYR A 204 -0.92 35.15 -38.16
N LEU A 205 -0.11 35.29 -37.11
CA LEU A 205 0.71 36.49 -36.86
C LEU A 205 1.92 36.63 -37.82
N GLN A 206 2.21 35.63 -38.67
CA GLN A 206 3.25 35.70 -39.70
C GLN A 206 2.76 36.30 -41.02
N PHE A 207 1.45 36.30 -41.27
CA PHE A 207 0.82 36.90 -42.45
C PHE A 207 0.54 38.40 -42.22
#